data_AF-A0A0C3DET1-F1
#
_entry.id   AF-A0A0C3DET1-F1
#
_cell.length_a   1.000
_cell.length_b   1.000
_cell.length_c   1.000
_cell.angle_alpha   90.00
_cell.angle_beta   90.00
_cell.angle_gamma   90.00
#
_symmetry.space_group_name_H-M   'P 1'
#
loop_
_entity.id
_entity.type
_entity.pdbx_description
1 polymer ?
#
loop_
_entity_poly.entity_id
_entity_poly.type
_entity_poly.pdbx_seq_one_letter_code
_entity_poly.pdbx_strand_id
1 'polypeptide(L)'
;MFNKVILSAVAAASLFAASASAICPGYNFGITQTGSNTNPDYGVWQVFDDSCNVVDQVLATNPCTVGVFDCSPAPITFTGLHLDGLNYACRPDVNAGSCNGHGIQVCCRNDGN
;
A
#
# COMPACT_ATOMS: atom_id res chain seq x y z
N MET A 1 -36.32 -48.74 6.77
CA MET A 1 -36.47 -47.29 7.06
C MET A 1 -35.18 -46.59 6.68
N PHE A 2 -35.30 -45.43 6.02
CA PHE A 2 -34.26 -44.78 5.22
C PHE A 2 -33.14 -44.10 6.02
N ASN A 3 -31.95 -44.15 5.42
CA ASN A 3 -30.67 -43.54 5.79
C ASN A 3 -30.74 -42.01 5.89
N LYS A 4 -30.12 -41.40 6.91
CA LYS A 4 -29.75 -39.97 6.91
C LYS A 4 -28.38 -39.77 7.57
N VAL A 5 -27.35 -39.86 6.75
CA VAL A 5 -26.03 -39.30 7.05
C VAL A 5 -26.18 -37.78 6.97
N ILE A 6 -26.09 -37.10 8.10
CA ILE A 6 -26.02 -35.64 8.14
C ILE A 6 -24.54 -35.27 8.11
N LEU A 7 -24.01 -34.98 6.92
CA LEU A 7 -22.72 -34.32 6.76
C LEU A 7 -22.89 -32.84 7.15
N SER A 8 -22.48 -32.48 8.36
CA SER A 8 -22.32 -31.08 8.74
C SER A 8 -20.98 -30.58 8.20
N ALA A 9 -21.02 -29.98 7.00
CA ALA A 9 -19.92 -29.20 6.45
C ALA A 9 -19.75 -27.91 7.27
N VAL A 10 -18.77 -27.88 8.17
CA VAL A 10 -18.31 -26.62 8.76
C VAL A 10 -17.40 -25.97 7.73
N ALA A 11 -17.91 -24.90 7.12
CA ALA A 11 -17.17 -24.05 6.20
C ALA A 11 -15.93 -23.48 6.91
N ALA A 12 -14.75 -23.94 6.50
CA ALA A 12 -13.51 -23.25 6.82
C ALA A 12 -13.56 -21.88 6.14
N ALA A 13 -13.82 -20.83 6.92
CA ALA A 13 -13.60 -19.46 6.47
C ALA A 13 -12.09 -19.29 6.27
N SER A 14 -11.63 -19.54 5.04
CA SER A 14 -10.31 -19.16 4.59
C SER A 14 -10.24 -17.64 4.64
N LEU A 15 -9.73 -17.10 5.75
CA LEU A 15 -9.25 -15.73 5.83
C LEU A 15 -8.18 -15.62 4.76
N PHE A 16 -8.51 -14.92 3.67
CA PHE A 16 -7.54 -14.48 2.68
C PHE A 16 -6.60 -13.50 3.40
N ALA A 17 -5.56 -14.02 4.04
CA ALA A 17 -4.33 -13.28 4.17
C ALA A 17 -3.87 -13.06 2.73
N ALA A 18 -4.22 -11.90 2.16
CA ALA A 18 -3.60 -11.42 0.94
C ALA A 18 -2.12 -11.26 1.28
N SER A 19 -1.38 -12.35 1.06
CA SER A 19 0.07 -12.38 1.14
C SER A 19 0.54 -11.26 0.23
N ALA A 20 1.09 -10.22 0.85
CA ALA A 20 1.84 -9.18 0.20
C ALA A 20 2.69 -9.80 -0.91
N SER A 21 2.31 -9.57 -2.16
CA SER A 21 3.20 -9.80 -3.28
C SER A 21 4.28 -8.75 -3.12
N ALA A 22 5.40 -9.18 -2.55
CA ALA A 22 6.55 -8.38 -2.16
C ALA A 22 6.74 -7.18 -3.09
N ILE A 23 6.92 -6.01 -2.48
CA ILE A 23 7.53 -4.86 -3.14
C ILE A 23 8.76 -5.40 -3.89
N CYS A 24 8.80 -5.27 -5.22
CA CYS A 24 9.72 -6.05 -6.04
C CYS A 24 11.18 -5.87 -5.58
N PRO A 25 12.06 -6.88 -5.76
CA PRO A 25 13.47 -6.76 -5.41
C PRO A 25 14.10 -5.56 -6.12
N GLY A 26 14.45 -4.52 -5.34
CA GLY A 26 15.00 -3.25 -5.82
C GLY A 26 14.20 -1.99 -5.44
N TYR A 27 12.97 -2.14 -4.96
CA TYR A 27 12.18 -1.03 -4.41
C TYR A 27 12.30 -1.01 -2.88
N ASN A 28 12.37 0.19 -2.30
CA ASN A 28 12.54 0.36 -0.85
C ASN A 28 11.19 0.51 -0.14
N PHE A 29 10.23 1.16 -0.80
CA PHE A 29 8.95 1.48 -0.19
C PHE A 29 7.79 1.40 -1.19
N GLY A 30 6.59 1.22 -0.65
CA GLY A 30 5.32 1.25 -1.38
C GLY A 30 4.38 2.27 -0.77
N ILE A 31 3.70 3.07 -1.59
CA ILE A 31 2.75 4.08 -1.14
C ILE A 31 1.38 3.73 -1.66
N THR A 32 0.35 3.87 -0.83
CA THR A 32 -1.03 3.82 -1.30
C THR A 32 -1.96 4.64 -0.41
N GLN A 33 -3.14 4.95 -0.95
CA GLN A 33 -4.26 5.42 -0.14
C GLN A 33 -4.98 4.20 0.43
N THR A 34 -4.96 4.04 1.76
CA THR A 34 -5.69 2.94 2.40
C THR A 34 -7.10 3.32 2.84
N GLY A 35 -7.45 4.61 2.78
CA GLY A 35 -8.83 5.05 2.94
C GLY A 35 -8.97 6.50 3.37
N SER A 36 -9.96 6.75 4.22
CA SER A 36 -10.24 8.03 4.87
C SER A 36 -10.25 7.86 6.39
N ASN A 37 -9.93 8.90 7.14
CA ASN A 37 -9.99 8.87 8.60
C ASN A 37 -11.41 9.27 9.10
N THR A 38 -11.56 9.55 10.40
CA THR A 38 -12.85 10.00 11.00
C THR A 38 -13.39 11.30 10.40
N ASN A 39 -12.56 12.07 9.70
CA ASN A 39 -12.94 13.20 8.87
C ASN A 39 -12.91 12.79 7.39
N PRO A 40 -14.06 12.80 6.68
CA PRO A 40 -14.13 12.40 5.27
C PRO A 40 -13.27 13.27 4.33
N ASP A 41 -12.91 14.49 4.75
CA ASP A 41 -12.05 15.39 3.97
C ASP A 41 -10.56 14.99 4.00
N TYR A 42 -10.18 13.98 4.80
CA TYR A 42 -8.80 13.54 4.96
C TYR A 42 -8.62 12.10 4.47
N GLY A 43 -7.66 11.92 3.56
CA GLY A 43 -7.17 10.60 3.16
C GLY A 43 -6.14 10.06 4.15
N VAL A 44 -6.09 8.74 4.28
CA VAL A 44 -5.03 8.00 4.96
C VAL A 44 -4.06 7.48 3.90
N TRP A 45 -2.84 7.99 3.91
CA TRP A 45 -1.77 7.59 3.01
C TRP A 45 -0.72 6.84 3.81
N GLN A 46 -0.43 5.61 3.41
CA GLN A 46 0.51 4.74 4.13
C GLN A 46 1.71 4.43 3.26
N VAL A 47 2.86 4.43 3.92
CA VAL A 47 4.14 4.00 3.37
C VAL A 47 4.45 2.62 3.94
N PHE A 48 4.70 1.67 3.06
CA PHE A 48 5.00 0.29 3.36
C PHE A 48 6.46 -0.02 3.08
N ASP A 49 7.10 -0.81 3.93
CA ASP A 49 8.39 -1.46 3.62
C ASP A 49 8.20 -2.67 2.69
N ASP A 50 9.30 -3.34 2.33
CA ASP A 50 9.30 -4.51 1.46
C ASP A 50 8.56 -5.73 2.02
N SER A 51 8.33 -5.75 3.33
CA SER A 51 7.55 -6.73 4.06
C SER A 51 6.09 -6.30 4.28
N CYS A 52 5.66 -5.20 3.65
CA CYS A 52 4.34 -4.58 3.79
C CYS A 52 3.97 -4.17 5.23
N ASN A 53 4.96 -3.84 6.06
CA ASN A 53 4.72 -3.15 7.33
C ASN A 53 4.56 -1.65 7.06
N VAL A 54 3.62 -1.01 7.77
CA VAL A 54 3.47 0.44 7.72
C VAL A 54 4.64 1.08 8.45
N VAL A 55 5.51 1.79 7.73
CA VAL A 55 6.65 2.52 8.29
C VAL A 55 6.34 4.00 8.51
N ASP A 56 5.40 4.55 7.73
CA ASP A 56 4.92 5.92 7.92
C ASP A 56 3.46 6.07 7.47
N GLN A 57 2.78 7.06 8.03
CA GLN A 57 1.39 7.37 7.74
C GLN A 57 1.13 8.87 7.76
N VAL A 58 0.54 9.36 6.68
CA VAL A 58 0.14 10.75 6.51
C VAL A 58 -1.37 10.88 6.46
N LEU A 59 -1.90 11.77 7.28
CA LEU A 59 -3.31 12.16 7.28
C LEU A 59 -3.44 13.55 6.66
N ALA A 60 -3.95 13.63 5.43
CA ALA A 60 -4.05 14.90 4.71
C ALA A 60 -5.21 14.87 3.71
N THR A 61 -5.83 16.04 3.49
CA THR A 61 -6.73 16.27 2.35
C THR A 61 -5.97 16.18 1.03
N ASN A 62 -4.71 16.64 1.02
CA ASN A 62 -3.81 16.48 -0.11
C ASN A 62 -2.42 16.04 0.40
N PRO A 63 -1.96 14.81 0.12
CA PRO A 63 -0.65 14.31 0.56
C PRO A 63 0.52 15.06 -0.10
N CYS A 64 0.28 15.69 -1.25
CA CYS A 64 1.31 16.36 -2.05
C CYS A 64 1.70 17.74 -1.48
N THR A 65 0.90 18.30 -0.58
CA THR A 65 1.15 19.63 0.01
C THR A 65 1.77 19.58 1.40
N VAL A 66 1.88 18.39 2.00
CA VAL A 66 2.44 18.23 3.35
C VAL A 66 3.95 18.03 3.37
N GLY A 67 4.60 17.90 2.20
CA GLY A 67 6.05 17.78 2.07
C GLY A 67 6.62 16.38 2.31
N VAL A 68 5.79 15.38 2.61
CA VAL A 68 6.20 13.96 2.69
C VAL A 68 6.23 13.32 1.30
N PHE A 69 5.31 13.74 0.43
CA PHE A 69 5.18 13.19 -0.92
C PHE A 69 5.32 14.27 -1.96
N ASP A 70 6.06 13.97 -3.02
CA ASP A 70 5.97 14.71 -4.28
C ASP A 70 4.93 14.05 -5.18
N CYS A 71 4.18 14.85 -5.91
CA CYS A 71 3.18 14.35 -6.85
C CYS A 71 3.27 15.03 -8.21
N SER A 72 2.89 14.29 -9.25
CA SER A 72 2.66 14.84 -10.58
C SER A 72 1.36 15.65 -10.63
N PRO A 73 1.26 16.63 -11.55
CA PRO A 73 -0.04 17.18 -11.94
C PRO A 73 -0.96 16.06 -12.50
N ALA A 74 -2.27 16.32 -12.52
CA ALA A 74 -3.29 15.33 -12.87
C ALA A 74 -2.97 14.59 -14.20
N PRO A 75 -3.06 13.24 -14.25
CA PRO A 75 -3.46 12.33 -13.17
C PRO A 75 -2.43 12.29 -12.03
N ILE A 76 -2.91 12.44 -10.79
CA ILE A 76 -2.04 12.54 -9.62
C ILE A 76 -1.38 11.17 -9.41
N THR A 77 -0.05 11.15 -9.47
CA THR A 77 0.78 10.01 -9.13
C THR A 77 1.86 10.46 -8.18
N PHE A 78 2.32 9.56 -7.30
CA PHE A 78 3.44 9.86 -6.41
C PHE A 78 4.74 9.89 -7.22
N THR A 79 5.43 11.00 -7.26
CA THR A 79 6.72 11.10 -7.96
C THR A 79 7.90 10.99 -7.00
N GLY A 80 7.66 11.22 -5.71
CA GLY A 80 8.71 11.19 -4.70
C GLY A 80 8.18 10.97 -3.29
N LEU A 81 9.07 10.48 -2.43
CA LEU A 81 8.86 10.26 -1.00
C LEU A 81 10.05 10.80 -0.23
N HIS A 82 9.76 11.59 0.81
CA HIS A 82 10.71 12.11 1.77
C HIS A 82 10.51 11.39 3.09
N LEU A 83 11.44 10.52 3.45
CA LEU A 83 11.38 9.72 4.68
C LEU A 83 12.74 9.72 5.37
N ASP A 84 12.77 10.05 6.66
CA ASP A 84 14.00 10.08 7.48
C ASP A 84 15.17 10.89 6.88
N GLY A 85 14.85 11.98 6.17
CA GLY A 85 15.85 12.83 5.50
C GLY A 85 16.42 12.24 4.20
N LEU A 86 15.89 11.12 3.74
CA LEU A 86 16.21 10.48 2.46
C LEU A 86 15.11 10.77 1.43
N ASN A 87 15.53 10.80 0.16
CA ASN A 87 14.64 11.05 -0.97
C ASN A 87 14.53 9.79 -1.83
N TYR A 88 13.31 9.37 -2.11
CA TYR A 88 13.00 8.22 -2.93
C TYR A 88 12.22 8.68 -4.16
N ALA A 89 12.59 8.18 -5.32
CA ALA A 89 11.87 8.42 -6.57
C ALA A 89 10.75 7.38 -6.70
N CYS A 90 9.52 7.85 -6.78
CA CYS A 90 8.35 7.00 -6.96
C CYS A 90 7.95 6.94 -8.43
N ARG A 91 7.57 5.75 -8.89
CA ARG A 91 7.17 5.48 -10.28
C ARG A 91 5.97 4.53 -10.29
N PRO A 92 4.97 4.74 -11.14
CA PRO A 92 3.99 3.70 -11.41
C PRO A 92 4.71 2.53 -12.08
N ASP A 93 4.62 1.34 -11.51
CA ASP A 93 5.17 0.11 -12.07
C ASP A 93 4.02 -0.89 -12.25
N VAL A 94 3.89 -1.48 -13.44
CA VAL A 94 2.82 -2.45 -13.74
C VAL A 94 2.99 -3.78 -13.01
N ASN A 95 4.20 -4.04 -12.53
CA ASN A 95 4.54 -5.17 -11.67
C ASN A 95 4.55 -4.75 -10.20
N ALA A 96 4.19 -3.50 -9.87
CA ALA A 96 3.99 -3.11 -8.49
C ALA A 96 2.95 -4.04 -7.87
N GLY A 97 3.34 -4.69 -6.78
CA GLY A 97 2.49 -5.61 -6.05
C GLY A 97 1.37 -4.90 -5.30
N SER A 98 0.93 -5.54 -4.22
CA SER A 98 -0.07 -4.95 -3.33
C SER A 98 0.31 -5.23 -1.89
N CYS A 99 0.10 -4.25 -1.02
CA CYS A 99 0.23 -4.40 0.42
C CYS A 99 -1.16 -4.36 1.05
N ASN A 100 -1.48 -5.36 1.87
CA ASN A 100 -2.77 -5.45 2.58
C ASN A 100 -4.00 -5.35 1.66
N GLY A 101 -3.89 -5.83 0.41
CA GLY A 101 -4.97 -5.76 -0.59
C GLY A 101 -5.10 -4.41 -1.30
N HIS A 102 -4.21 -3.44 -1.01
CA HIS A 102 -4.14 -2.16 -1.69
C HIS A 102 -3.01 -2.18 -2.73
N GLY A 103 -3.33 -1.82 -3.98
CA GLY A 103 -2.31 -1.61 -5.01
C GLY A 103 -1.38 -0.48 -4.59
N ILE A 104 -0.07 -0.74 -4.63
CA ILE A 104 0.93 0.23 -4.19
C ILE A 104 1.62 0.88 -5.37
N GLN A 105 2.05 2.11 -5.18
CA GLN A 105 3.03 2.73 -6.05
C GLN A 105 4.42 2.59 -5.41
N VAL A 106 5.39 2.09 -6.17
CA VAL A 106 6.71 1.76 -5.65
C VAL A 106 7.65 2.96 -5.70
N CYS A 107 8.54 3.05 -4.70
CA CYS A 107 9.56 4.07 -4.56
C CYS A 107 10.94 3.43 -4.38
N CYS A 108 11.88 3.82 -5.24
CA CYS A 108 13.29 3.45 -5.16
C CYS A 108 14.09 4.57 -4.53
N ARG A 109 15.17 4.23 -3.83
CA ARG A 109 16.11 5.26 -3.38
C ARG A 109 16.79 5.89 -4.60
N ASN A 110 16.78 7.22 -4.63
CA ASN A 110 17.29 7.99 -5.78
C ASN A 110 18.81 8.26 -5.67
N ASP A 111 19.53 7.47 -4.87
CA ASP A 111 20.97 7.59 -4.65
C ASP A 111 21.82 6.78 -5.64
N GLY A 112 21.19 6.00 -6.54
CA GLY A 112 21.87 5.33 -7.64
C GLY A 112 22.91 4.28 -7.21
N ASN A 113 22.75 3.70 -6.01
CA ASN A 113 23.69 2.76 -5.42
C ASN A 113 23.08 1.37 -5.21
#